data_AF-A0A2D6XL77-F1
#
_entry.id   AF-A0A2D6XL77-F1
#
_cell.length_a   1.000
_cell.length_b   1.000
_cell.length_c   1.000
_cell.angle_alpha   90.00
_cell.angle_beta   90.00
_cell.angle_gamma   90.00
#
_symmetry.space_group_name_H-M   'P 1'
#
loop_
_entity.id
_entity.type
_entity.pdbx_description
1 polymer ?
#
loop_
_entity_poly.entity_id
_entity_poly.type
_entity_poly.pdbx_seq_one_letter_code
_entity_poly.pdbx_strand_id
1 'polypeptide(L)'
;RKHTDRPIIFRSHPITRPEDIPCAGFKPHSLKIDNFVVSSFSTMSVAKVLEDAWCSVTRTSNAGVDSVLEGVPLITPDPICVGYNLASHSVKDIVKPATPNREQFFYDLAYAQWSIPEITQGLAWEHLRPHWNKHEK
;
A
#
# COMPACT_ATOMS: atom_id res chain seq x y z
N ARG A 1 -17.15 -9.94 -3.07
CA ARG A 1 -17.59 -11.17 -3.77
C ARG A 1 -18.24 -10.92 -5.14
N LYS A 2 -18.19 -9.70 -5.72
CA LYS A 2 -18.76 -9.44 -7.06
C LYS A 2 -17.83 -9.78 -8.24
N HIS A 3 -16.53 -9.86 -7.98
CA HIS A 3 -15.50 -9.92 -9.03
C HIS A 3 -14.60 -11.16 -8.96
N THR A 4 -14.60 -11.89 -7.84
CA THR A 4 -13.74 -13.06 -7.63
C THR A 4 -14.18 -13.83 -6.38
N ASP A 5 -13.96 -15.15 -6.41
CA ASP A 5 -14.21 -16.09 -5.31
C ASP A 5 -12.94 -16.40 -4.50
N ARG A 6 -11.78 -15.85 -4.91
CA ARG A 6 -10.51 -15.98 -4.19
C ARG A 6 -10.65 -15.59 -2.71
N PRO A 7 -9.92 -16.25 -1.79
CA PRO A 7 -9.89 -15.84 -0.38
C PRO A 7 -9.54 -14.35 -0.23
N ILE A 8 -10.15 -13.70 0.76
CA ILE A 8 -9.87 -12.30 1.10
C ILE A 8 -9.23 -12.30 2.48
N ILE A 9 -8.02 -11.77 2.56
CA ILE A 9 -7.32 -11.56 3.83
C ILE A 9 -7.38 -10.06 4.14
N PHE A 10 -8.05 -9.69 5.22
CA PHE A 10 -8.05 -8.34 5.74
C PHE A 10 -6.97 -8.21 6.82
N ARG A 11 -5.96 -7.39 6.55
CA ARG A 11 -4.87 -7.10 7.50
C ARG A 11 -5.05 -5.71 8.09
N SER A 12 -5.26 -5.63 9.40
CA SER A 12 -5.35 -4.35 10.11
C SER A 12 -3.98 -3.68 10.24
N HIS A 13 -3.96 -2.35 10.37
CA HIS A 13 -2.72 -1.61 10.65
C HIS A 13 -2.20 -1.97 12.06
N PRO A 14 -0.87 -2.05 12.29
CA PRO A 14 -0.27 -2.51 13.55
C PRO A 14 -0.76 -1.79 14.81
N ILE A 15 -1.00 -0.49 14.67
CA ILE A 15 -1.39 0.40 15.77
C ILE A 15 -2.91 0.47 15.93
N THR A 16 -3.68 -0.06 14.97
CA THR A 16 -5.14 -0.07 15.07
C THR A 16 -5.54 -0.95 16.24
N ARG A 17 -6.06 -0.34 17.30
CA ARG A 17 -6.64 -1.09 18.41
C ARG A 17 -7.95 -1.74 17.96
N PRO A 18 -8.34 -2.89 18.51
CA PRO A 18 -9.61 -3.53 18.18
C PRO A 18 -10.83 -2.59 18.29
N GLU A 19 -10.79 -1.65 19.23
CA GLU A 19 -11.77 -0.58 19.48
C GLU A 19 -11.69 0.61 18.51
N ASP A 20 -10.60 0.73 17.74
CA ASP A 20 -10.43 1.72 16.66
C ASP A 20 -10.86 1.15 15.31
N ILE A 21 -10.94 -0.17 15.14
CA ILE A 21 -11.54 -0.78 13.93
C ILE A 21 -12.98 -0.26 13.65
N PRO A 22 -13.85 -0.04 14.67
CA PRO A 22 -15.16 0.58 14.54
C PRO A 22 -15.15 2.06 14.12
N CYS A 23 -14.03 2.81 14.15
CA CYS A 23 -14.04 4.25 13.85
C CYS A 23 -14.34 4.58 12.37
N ALA A 24 -14.44 3.55 11.52
CA ALA A 24 -14.96 3.63 10.15
C ALA A 24 -16.29 2.86 9.92
N GLY A 25 -17.00 2.45 10.97
CA GLY A 25 -18.21 1.61 10.89
C GLY A 25 -17.98 0.20 10.32
N PHE A 26 -16.76 -0.10 9.88
CA PHE A 26 -16.36 -1.36 9.27
C PHE A 26 -15.92 -2.34 10.37
N LYS A 27 -16.75 -3.33 10.65
CA LYS A 27 -16.46 -4.39 11.63
C LYS A 27 -16.09 -5.68 10.90
N PRO A 28 -14.83 -5.86 10.46
CA PRO A 28 -14.41 -6.99 9.63
C PRO A 28 -14.72 -8.33 10.29
N HIS A 29 -14.52 -8.45 11.61
CA HIS A 29 -14.84 -9.66 12.38
C HIS A 29 -16.33 -10.04 12.38
N SER A 30 -17.23 -9.09 12.12
CA SER A 30 -18.68 -9.35 12.03
C SER A 30 -19.18 -9.60 10.60
N LEU A 31 -18.30 -9.46 9.60
CA LEU A 31 -18.66 -9.72 8.22
C LEU A 31 -18.79 -11.23 7.99
N LYS A 32 -20.00 -11.67 7.69
CA LYS A 32 -20.26 -13.04 7.22
C LYS A 32 -19.99 -13.11 5.72
N ILE A 33 -18.72 -13.19 5.36
CA ILE A 33 -18.27 -13.35 3.98
C ILE A 33 -17.49 -14.67 3.90
N ASP A 34 -17.90 -15.56 2.99
CA ASP A 34 -17.19 -16.82 2.76
C ASP A 34 -15.73 -16.56 2.41
N ASN A 35 -14.80 -17.39 2.88
CA ASN A 35 -13.35 -17.26 2.66
C ASN A 35 -12.78 -15.87 3.00
N PHE A 36 -13.30 -15.22 4.04
CA PHE A 36 -12.79 -13.97 4.58
C PHE A 36 -12.02 -14.23 5.89
N VAL A 37 -10.74 -13.89 5.90
CA VAL A 37 -9.86 -14.04 7.06
C VAL A 37 -9.46 -12.67 7.54
N VAL A 38 -9.61 -12.40 8.84
CA VAL A 38 -9.06 -11.21 9.47
C VAL A 38 -7.73 -11.58 10.11
N SER A 39 -6.63 -11.09 9.54
CA SER A 39 -5.30 -11.23 10.14
C SER A 39 -4.97 -9.99 10.96
N SER A 40 -4.60 -10.18 12.22
CA SER A 40 -3.99 -9.11 13.02
C SER A 40 -2.52 -8.97 12.62
N PHE A 41 -1.96 -7.77 12.76
CA PHE A 41 -0.51 -7.58 12.65
C PHE A 41 0.27 -8.47 13.63
N SER A 42 -0.27 -8.72 14.83
CA SER A 42 0.35 -9.62 15.81
C SER A 42 0.45 -11.07 15.34
N THR A 43 -0.30 -11.45 14.30
CA THR A 43 -0.35 -12.83 13.78
C THR A 43 0.30 -12.98 12.40
N MET A 44 0.31 -11.95 11.55
CA MET A 44 0.93 -11.99 10.22
C MET A 44 1.58 -10.66 9.81
N SER A 45 2.83 -10.74 9.36
CA SER A 45 3.56 -9.62 8.74
C SER A 45 3.04 -9.31 7.33
N VAL A 46 3.36 -8.13 6.81
CA VAL A 46 3.00 -7.74 5.43
C VAL A 46 3.63 -8.71 4.41
N ALA A 47 4.92 -9.02 4.55
CA ALA A 47 5.60 -9.98 3.68
C ALA A 47 4.89 -11.34 3.65
N LYS A 48 4.47 -11.86 4.81
CA LYS A 48 3.81 -13.17 4.90
C LYS A 48 2.42 -13.20 4.26
N VAL A 49 1.66 -12.09 4.33
CA VAL A 49 0.36 -12.02 3.63
C VAL A 49 0.52 -11.80 2.12
N LEU A 50 1.69 -11.33 1.66
CA LEU A 50 1.97 -11.08 0.24
C LEU A 50 2.51 -12.30 -0.51
N GLU A 51 3.18 -13.24 0.17
CA GLU A 51 3.81 -14.43 -0.45
C GLU A 51 2.89 -15.20 -1.42
N ASP A 52 1.63 -15.40 -1.03
CA ASP A 52 0.60 -16.07 -1.85
C ASP A 52 -0.50 -15.12 -2.34
N ALA A 53 -0.30 -13.81 -2.24
CA ALA A 53 -1.31 -12.84 -2.61
C ALA A 53 -1.44 -12.73 -4.14
N TRP A 54 -2.65 -12.95 -4.64
CA TRP A 54 -2.98 -12.66 -6.03
C TRP A 54 -2.89 -11.15 -6.37
N CYS A 55 -3.33 -10.32 -5.44
CA CYS A 55 -3.39 -8.87 -5.58
C CYS A 55 -3.64 -8.25 -4.20
N SER A 56 -3.06 -7.08 -3.94
CA SER A 56 -3.36 -6.30 -2.75
C SER A 56 -4.28 -5.12 -3.07
N VAL A 57 -5.05 -4.69 -2.06
CA VAL A 57 -5.92 -3.51 -2.17
C VAL A 57 -5.66 -2.61 -0.98
N THR A 58 -5.32 -1.35 -1.23
CA THR A 58 -5.19 -0.34 -0.19
C THR A 58 -5.63 1.02 -0.70
N ARG A 59 -5.93 1.95 0.20
CA ARG A 59 -6.23 3.33 -0.17
C ARG A 59 -4.92 4.11 -0.32
N THR A 60 -4.18 4.30 0.76
CA THR A 60 -2.97 5.13 0.78
C THR A 60 -1.85 4.55 1.66
N SER A 61 -1.96 3.28 2.06
CA SER A 61 -0.96 2.67 2.94
C SER A 61 0.36 2.40 2.22
N ASN A 62 1.48 2.56 2.92
CA ASN A 62 2.81 2.15 2.45
C ASN A 62 2.91 0.64 2.19
N ALA A 63 2.02 -0.18 2.76
CA ALA A 63 1.91 -1.60 2.41
C ALA A 63 1.61 -1.83 0.91
N GLY A 64 1.11 -0.83 0.19
CA GLY A 64 1.02 -0.87 -1.27
C GLY A 64 2.39 -0.90 -1.96
N VAL A 65 3.39 -0.18 -1.43
CA VAL A 65 4.77 -0.23 -1.93
C VAL A 65 5.38 -1.60 -1.70
N ASP A 66 5.17 -2.19 -0.51
CA ASP A 66 5.59 -3.56 -0.21
C ASP A 66 5.00 -4.57 -1.22
N SER A 67 3.73 -4.37 -1.62
CA SER A 67 3.08 -5.24 -2.61
C SER A 67 3.80 -5.21 -3.95
N VAL A 68 4.06 -4.00 -4.46
CA VAL A 68 4.77 -3.79 -5.73
C VAL A 68 6.18 -4.36 -5.66
N LEU A 69 6.86 -4.23 -4.51
CA LEU A 69 8.22 -4.76 -4.28
C LEU A 69 8.26 -6.28 -4.43
N GLU A 70 7.32 -6.97 -3.79
CA GLU A 70 7.16 -8.43 -3.88
C GLU A 70 6.60 -8.90 -5.24
N GLY A 71 6.32 -7.98 -6.17
CA GLY A 71 5.73 -8.29 -7.47
C GLY A 71 4.25 -8.65 -7.41
N VAL A 72 3.58 -8.38 -6.29
CA VAL A 72 2.14 -8.52 -6.12
C VAL A 72 1.43 -7.31 -6.71
N PRO A 73 0.49 -7.48 -7.65
CA PRO A 73 -0.26 -6.37 -8.22
C PRO A 73 -1.00 -5.55 -7.15
N LEU A 74 -1.02 -4.24 -7.33
CA LEU A 74 -1.63 -3.28 -6.42
C LEU A 74 -2.92 -2.70 -7.01
N ILE A 75 -3.96 -2.57 -6.20
CA ILE A 75 -5.12 -1.73 -6.48
C ILE A 75 -5.17 -0.60 -5.46
N THR A 76 -5.15 0.65 -5.95
CA THR A 76 -5.43 1.82 -5.14
C THR A 76 -6.29 2.84 -5.90
N PRO A 77 -7.43 3.27 -5.34
CA PRO A 77 -8.26 4.30 -5.95
C PRO A 77 -7.75 5.73 -5.69
N ASP A 78 -6.77 5.94 -4.81
CA ASP A 78 -6.38 7.27 -4.33
C ASP A 78 -5.02 7.71 -4.91
N PRO A 79 -4.97 8.81 -5.69
CA PRO A 79 -3.74 9.29 -6.33
C PRO A 79 -2.63 9.70 -5.37
N ILE A 80 -2.92 9.91 -4.09
CA ILE A 80 -1.87 10.23 -3.11
C ILE A 80 -1.09 8.99 -2.64
N CYS A 81 -1.51 7.78 -3.03
CA CYS A 81 -0.77 6.57 -2.73
C CYS A 81 0.57 6.56 -3.48
N VAL A 82 1.66 6.29 -2.78
CA VAL A 82 3.02 6.29 -3.36
C VAL A 82 3.13 5.36 -4.58
N GLY A 83 2.48 4.18 -4.52
CA GLY A 83 2.47 3.21 -5.61
C GLY A 83 1.42 3.45 -6.70
N TYR A 84 0.75 4.61 -6.73
CA TYR A 84 -0.41 4.84 -7.61
C TYR A 84 -0.11 4.56 -9.08
N ASN A 85 0.99 5.08 -9.63
CA ASN A 85 1.35 4.91 -11.04
C ASN A 85 1.64 3.45 -11.45
N LEU A 86 1.79 2.54 -10.48
CA LEU A 86 2.01 1.12 -10.70
C LEU A 86 0.77 0.26 -10.44
N ALA A 87 -0.34 0.88 -10.06
CA ALA A 87 -1.55 0.21 -9.60
C ALA A 87 -2.68 0.25 -10.63
N SER A 88 -3.60 -0.70 -10.52
CA SER A 88 -4.96 -0.48 -11.00
C SER A 88 -5.73 0.45 -10.04
N HIS A 89 -6.73 1.15 -10.55
CA HIS A 89 -7.49 2.13 -9.76
C HIS A 89 -8.92 1.70 -9.42
N SER A 90 -9.34 0.53 -9.91
CA SER A 90 -10.64 -0.03 -9.63
C SER A 90 -10.53 -1.46 -9.12
N VAL A 91 -11.32 -1.79 -8.09
CA VAL A 91 -11.49 -3.18 -7.62
C VAL A 91 -12.09 -4.10 -8.69
N LYS A 92 -12.65 -3.54 -9.77
CA LYS A 92 -13.13 -4.32 -10.92
C LYS A 92 -11.98 -5.01 -11.67
N ASP A 93 -10.78 -4.46 -11.59
CA ASP A 93 -9.59 -4.96 -12.28
C ASP A 93 -8.94 -6.13 -11.53
N ILE A 94 -9.48 -6.55 -10.36
CA ILE A 94 -8.92 -7.62 -9.52
C ILE A 94 -8.69 -8.94 -10.27
N VAL A 95 -9.41 -9.22 -11.35
CA VAL A 95 -9.22 -10.43 -12.15
C VAL A 95 -7.99 -10.33 -13.07
N LYS A 96 -7.66 -9.11 -13.52
CA LYS A 96 -6.52 -8.82 -14.39
C LYS A 96 -5.94 -7.45 -14.02
N PRO A 97 -5.25 -7.36 -12.86
CA PRO A 97 -4.71 -6.09 -12.39
C PRO A 97 -3.54 -5.63 -13.26
N ALA A 98 -3.25 -4.32 -13.21
CA ALA A 98 -2.11 -3.74 -13.90
C ALA A 98 -0.79 -4.32 -13.35
N THR A 99 0.15 -4.60 -14.25
CA THR A 99 1.51 -5.07 -13.95
C THR A 99 2.55 -4.30 -14.77
N PRO A 100 2.59 -2.95 -14.67
CA PRO A 100 3.55 -2.15 -15.41
C PRO A 100 4.99 -2.43 -14.97
N ASN A 101 5.97 -2.01 -15.79
CA ASN A 101 7.37 -2.01 -15.38
C ASN A 101 7.54 -1.08 -14.16
N ARG A 102 8.17 -1.62 -13.11
CA ARG A 102 8.36 -0.97 -11.80
C ARG A 102 9.80 -0.54 -11.51
N GLU A 103 10.69 -0.72 -12.47
CA GLU A 103 12.13 -0.47 -12.32
C GLU A 103 12.41 1.02 -12.04
N GLN A 104 11.89 1.92 -12.88
CA GLN A 104 12.09 3.36 -12.70
C GLN A 104 11.55 3.85 -11.36
N PHE A 105 10.38 3.34 -10.96
CA PHE A 105 9.80 3.67 -9.65
C PHE A 105 10.73 3.29 -8.49
N PHE A 106 11.40 2.14 -8.57
CA PHE A 106 12.36 1.74 -7.52
C PHE A 106 13.66 2.54 -7.57
N TYR A 107 14.11 2.98 -8.75
CA TYR A 107 15.21 3.95 -8.83
C TYR A 107 14.86 5.27 -8.13
N ASP A 108 13.67 5.80 -8.39
CA ASP A 108 13.20 7.03 -7.76
C ASP A 108 13.03 6.85 -6.24
N LEU A 109 12.46 5.72 -5.81
CA LEU A 109 12.25 5.40 -4.39
C LEU A 109 13.57 5.25 -3.64
N ALA A 110 14.56 4.59 -4.24
CA ALA A 110 15.90 4.43 -3.66
C ALA A 110 16.61 5.78 -3.53
N TYR A 111 16.51 6.63 -4.54
CA TYR A 111 17.08 7.98 -4.52
C TYR A 111 16.43 8.89 -3.45
N ALA A 112 15.17 8.61 -3.09
CA ALA A 112 14.47 9.33 -2.02
C ALA A 112 14.87 8.87 -0.60
N GLN A 113 15.76 7.90 -0.44
CA GLN A 113 16.28 7.48 0.85
C GLN A 113 17.59 8.22 1.16
N TRP A 114 17.61 8.93 2.30
CA TRP A 114 18.78 9.68 2.75
C TRP A 114 19.23 9.17 4.11
N SER A 115 20.52 8.97 4.28
CA SER A 115 21.12 8.60 5.55
C SER A 115 21.14 9.78 6.53
N ILE A 116 21.26 9.47 7.83
CA ILE A 116 21.37 10.51 8.88
C ILE A 116 22.52 11.50 8.61
N PRO A 117 23.73 11.07 8.19
CA PRO A 117 24.78 12.01 7.81
C PRO A 117 24.41 12.93 6.65
N GLU A 118 23.81 12.40 5.58
CA GLU A 118 23.39 13.21 4.41
C GLU A 118 22.31 14.23 4.77
N ILE A 119 21.36 13.83 5.62
CA ILE A 119 20.33 14.73 6.17
C ILE A 119 21.00 15.83 7.02
N THR A 120 21.94 15.46 7.89
CA THR A 120 22.65 16.40 8.78
C THR A 120 23.49 17.41 8.00
N GLN A 121 24.06 17.00 6.86
CA GLN A 121 24.79 17.87 5.94
C GLN A 121 23.87 18.77 5.10
N GLY A 122 22.55 18.54 5.12
CA GLY A 122 21.59 19.31 4.37
C GLY A 122 21.36 18.84 2.93
N LEU A 123 21.97 17.73 2.49
CA LEU A 123 21.90 17.25 1.10
C LEU A 123 20.46 16.94 0.66
N ALA A 124 19.68 16.30 1.54
CA ALA A 124 18.26 16.05 1.29
C ALA A 124 17.47 17.37 1.11
N TRP A 125 17.77 18.38 1.93
CA TRP A 125 17.11 19.69 1.82
C TRP A 125 17.54 20.44 0.56
N GLU A 126 18.82 20.38 0.19
CA GLU A 126 19.31 20.98 -1.06
C GLU A 126 18.60 20.41 -2.30
N HIS A 127 18.33 19.10 -2.29
CA HIS A 127 17.55 18.44 -3.34
C HIS A 127 16.07 18.88 -3.34
N LEU A 128 15.43 18.94 -2.17
CA LEU A 128 13.99 19.22 -2.06
C LEU A 128 13.64 20.72 -2.17
N ARG A 129 14.51 21.61 -1.70
CA ARG A 129 14.30 23.07 -1.60
C ARG A 129 13.86 23.73 -2.92
N PRO A 130 14.43 23.40 -4.10
CA PRO A 130 13.98 23.95 -5.38
C PRO A 130 12.53 23.60 -5.76
N HIS A 131 11.93 22.60 -5.10
CA HIS A 131 10.58 22.12 -5.38
C HIS A 131 9.55 22.61 -4.35
N TRP A 132 9.98 23.18 -3.22
CA TRP A 132 9.13 23.59 -2.10
C TRP A 132 8.03 24.59 -2.49
N ASN A 133 8.35 25.62 -3.30
CA ASN A 133 7.41 26.71 -3.64
C ASN A 133 6.65 26.51 -4.97
N LYS A 134 6.65 25.31 -5.56
CA LYS A 134 6.02 25.11 -6.88
C LYS A 134 4.48 25.14 -6.86
N HIS A 135 3.86 25.21 -5.67
CA HIS A 135 2.39 25.19 -5.50
C HIS A 135 1.81 26.44 -4.80
N GLU A 136 2.60 27.50 -4.54
CA GLU A 136 2.09 28.79 -4.03
C GLU A 136 1.54 29.71 -5.14
N LYS A 137 0.76 29.18 -6.08
CA LYS A 137 0.02 29.99 -7.07
C LYS A 137 -1.47 29.73 -6.98
#